data_AF-A0A812KB17-F1
#
_entry.id   AF-A0A812KB17-F1
#
_cell.length_a   1.000
_cell.length_b   1.000
_cell.length_c   1.000
_cell.angle_alpha   90.00
_cell.angle_beta   90.00
_cell.angle_gamma   90.00
#
_symmetry.space_group_name_H-M   'P 1'
#
loop_
_entity.id
_entity.type
_entity.pdbx_description
1 polymer ?
#
loop_
_entity_poly.entity_id
_entity_poly.type
_entity_poly.pdbx_seq_one_letter_code
_entity_poly.pdbx_strand_id
1 'polypeptide(L)'
;MSNALADRAYSEGNRIQVGYSKSDRSSCKQCGDGILKDALRIGQLVGSPANGIGPKWCHPDCFLAFIKSRLAKSGEWFQKYVPVDPEQIPGFGSLTADDKARINDLVALGKNPVRYVVTVTESHTESGDVQLMCTNMSGGLVCPNVRAEDRVVANLRRHVAKQLGKREEEVELVCTDGSLFQASSQTRTKRKASEMATAMAASAGGA
;
A
#
# COMPACT_ATOMS: atom_id res chain seq x y z
N MET A 1 27.14 -15.95 -11.37
CA MET A 1 25.72 -15.66 -11.11
C MET A 1 24.97 -15.88 -12.41
N SER A 2 24.67 -17.14 -12.69
CA SER A 2 23.97 -17.63 -13.87
C SER A 2 22.50 -17.21 -13.84
N ASN A 3 21.93 -16.85 -15.01
CA ASN A 3 20.52 -16.53 -15.17
C ASN A 3 19.60 -17.67 -14.68
N ALA A 4 20.09 -18.90 -14.64
CA ALA A 4 19.36 -20.09 -14.18
C ALA A 4 18.74 -19.95 -12.77
N LEU A 5 19.41 -19.28 -11.82
CA LEU A 5 18.83 -19.08 -10.48
C LEU A 5 17.67 -18.06 -10.51
N ALA A 6 17.78 -17.04 -11.36
CA ALA A 6 16.72 -16.07 -11.56
C ALA A 6 15.52 -16.69 -12.31
N ASP A 7 15.77 -17.55 -13.29
CA ASP A 7 14.73 -18.26 -14.06
C ASP A 7 13.94 -19.24 -13.18
N ARG A 8 14.65 -19.96 -12.29
CA ARG A 8 14.02 -20.84 -11.31
C ARG A 8 13.13 -20.05 -10.34
N ALA A 9 13.68 -19.00 -9.74
CA ALA A 9 12.91 -18.15 -8.83
C ALA A 9 11.69 -17.53 -9.53
N TYR A 10 11.83 -17.13 -10.79
CA TYR A 10 10.70 -16.63 -11.58
C TYR A 10 9.62 -17.70 -11.82
N SER A 11 10.02 -18.94 -12.09
CA SER A 11 9.10 -20.07 -12.22
C SER A 11 8.40 -20.42 -10.90
N GLU A 12 9.09 -20.28 -9.78
CA GLU A 12 8.56 -20.48 -8.41
C GLU A 12 7.65 -19.33 -7.95
N GLY A 13 7.45 -18.30 -8.78
CA GLY A 13 6.60 -17.15 -8.48
C GLY A 13 7.32 -15.98 -7.81
N ASN A 14 8.60 -16.11 -7.49
CA ASN A 14 9.40 -15.02 -6.97
C ASN A 14 9.72 -14.01 -8.07
N ARG A 15 9.64 -12.71 -7.75
CA ARG A 15 9.91 -11.62 -8.71
C ARG A 15 11.04 -10.69 -8.27
N ILE A 16 11.89 -11.14 -7.35
CA ILE A 16 13.00 -10.35 -6.85
C ILE A 16 14.32 -11.10 -6.91
N GLN A 17 15.40 -10.35 -7.04
CA GLN A 17 16.77 -10.84 -6.99
C GLN A 17 17.65 -9.78 -6.34
N VAL A 18 18.64 -10.20 -5.55
CA VAL A 18 19.61 -9.30 -4.92
C VAL A 18 21.03 -9.67 -5.30
N GLY A 19 21.95 -8.74 -5.11
CA GLY A 19 23.37 -9.01 -5.21
C GLY A 19 24.19 -7.73 -5.38
N TYR A 20 25.51 -7.90 -5.43
CA TYR A 20 26.42 -6.80 -5.70
C TYR A 20 26.59 -6.56 -7.20
N SER A 21 26.81 -5.30 -7.57
CA SER A 21 27.07 -4.95 -8.95
C SER A 21 28.45 -5.45 -9.40
N LYS A 22 28.50 -6.22 -10.49
CA LYS A 22 29.79 -6.67 -11.06
C LYS A 22 30.51 -5.59 -11.87
N SER A 23 29.78 -4.56 -12.29
CA SER A 23 30.28 -3.44 -13.09
C SER A 23 29.46 -2.18 -12.82
N ASP A 24 30.02 -1.03 -13.17
CA ASP A 24 29.38 0.29 -13.10
C ASP A 24 28.44 0.60 -14.28
N ARG A 25 28.27 -0.35 -15.21
CA ARG A 25 27.45 -0.18 -16.43
C ARG A 25 25.94 -0.30 -16.19
N SER A 26 25.51 -0.76 -15.01
CA SER A 26 24.08 -0.87 -14.68
C SER A 26 23.56 0.45 -14.15
N SER A 27 22.48 0.96 -14.73
CA SER A 27 21.74 2.12 -14.22
C SER A 27 20.51 1.71 -13.43
N CYS A 28 20.24 2.44 -12.35
CA CYS A 28 19.02 2.28 -11.56
C CYS A 28 17.80 2.68 -12.38
N LYS A 29 16.81 1.79 -12.50
CA LYS A 29 15.60 2.04 -13.28
C LYS A 29 14.59 3.00 -12.64
N GLN A 30 14.91 3.55 -11.47
CA GLN A 30 14.08 4.51 -10.76
C GLN A 30 14.65 5.93 -10.81
N CYS A 31 15.89 6.13 -10.35
CA CYS A 31 16.53 7.46 -10.36
C CYS A 31 17.33 7.74 -11.65
N GLY A 32 17.68 6.71 -12.42
CA GLY A 32 18.51 6.86 -13.63
C GLY A 32 20.00 6.83 -13.37
N ASP A 33 20.44 7.01 -12.12
CA ASP A 33 21.86 7.05 -11.76
C ASP A 33 22.56 5.69 -11.96
N GLY A 34 23.87 5.74 -12.18
CA GLY A 34 24.72 4.56 -12.27
C GLY A 34 24.84 3.84 -10.92
N ILE A 35 24.77 2.51 -10.95
CA ILE A 35 25.03 1.65 -9.80
C ILE A 35 26.50 1.28 -9.84
N LEU A 36 27.27 1.77 -8.86
CA LEU A 36 28.71 1.53 -8.77
C LEU A 36 29.06 0.04 -8.66
N LYS A 37 30.27 -0.32 -9.08
CA LYS A 37 30.81 -1.67 -8.86
C LYS A 37 30.84 -1.98 -7.35
N ASP A 38 30.49 -3.22 -7.01
CA ASP A 38 30.41 -3.74 -5.64
C ASP A 38 29.34 -3.06 -4.75
N ALA A 39 28.53 -2.15 -5.31
CA ALA A 39 27.37 -1.61 -4.61
C ALA A 39 26.23 -2.64 -4.53
N LEU A 40 25.52 -2.64 -3.41
CA LEU A 40 24.32 -3.45 -3.21
C LEU A 40 23.22 -2.98 -4.17
N ARG A 41 22.59 -3.93 -4.86
CA ARG A 41 21.46 -3.66 -5.74
C ARG A 41 20.40 -4.74 -5.63
N ILE A 42 19.17 -4.34 -5.91
CA ILE A 42 17.99 -5.21 -5.93
C ILE A 42 17.31 -5.09 -7.29
N GLY A 43 16.90 -6.21 -7.85
CA GLY A 43 16.33 -6.32 -9.17
C GLY A 43 14.92 -6.90 -9.12
N GLN A 44 13.98 -6.28 -9.82
CA GLN A 44 12.69 -6.89 -10.10
C GLN A 44 12.85 -7.84 -11.30
N LEU A 45 12.60 -9.13 -11.13
CA LEU A 45 12.58 -10.09 -12.23
C LEU A 45 11.34 -9.86 -13.09
N VAL A 46 11.56 -9.57 -14.37
CA VAL A 46 10.50 -9.34 -15.35
C VAL A 46 10.74 -10.26 -16.53
N GLY A 47 9.73 -11.04 -16.90
CA GLY A 47 9.71 -11.78 -18.16
C GLY A 47 9.30 -10.87 -19.31
N SER A 48 10.10 -10.83 -20.37
CA SER A 48 9.74 -10.19 -21.64
C SER A 48 9.75 -11.24 -22.75
N PRO A 49 8.77 -11.23 -23.69
CA PRO A 49 8.77 -12.12 -24.84
C PRO A 49 10.04 -12.01 -25.71
N ALA A 50 10.66 -10.82 -25.76
CA ALA A 50 11.83 -10.57 -26.60
C ALA A 50 13.17 -10.87 -25.90
N ASN A 51 13.26 -10.61 -24.59
CA ASN A 51 14.54 -10.61 -23.87
C ASN A 51 14.66 -11.71 -22.80
N GLY A 52 13.68 -12.61 -22.72
CA GLY A 52 13.60 -13.60 -21.66
C GLY A 52 13.34 -13.00 -20.28
N ILE A 53 13.65 -13.75 -19.24
CA ILE A 53 13.51 -13.32 -17.85
C ILE A 53 14.78 -12.58 -17.44
N GLY A 54 14.62 -11.35 -16.95
CA GLY A 54 15.76 -10.53 -16.55
C GLY A 54 15.45 -9.58 -15.38
N PRO A 55 16.42 -9.33 -14.49
CA PRO A 55 16.27 -8.37 -13.40
C PRO A 55 16.36 -6.92 -13.90
N LYS A 56 15.38 -6.10 -13.53
CA LYS A 56 15.45 -4.64 -13.61
C LYS A 56 16.11 -4.11 -12.34
N TRP A 57 17.41 -3.85 -12.41
CA TRP A 57 18.23 -3.38 -11.29
C TRP A 57 17.85 -1.98 -10.80
N CYS A 58 17.82 -1.81 -9.47
CA CYS A 58 17.62 -0.56 -8.76
C CYS A 58 18.53 -0.50 -7.52
N HIS A 59 18.76 0.71 -7.01
CA HIS A 59 19.29 0.89 -5.66
C HIS A 59 18.31 0.32 -4.63
N PRO A 60 18.79 -0.16 -3.46
CA PRO A 60 17.94 -0.66 -2.38
C PRO A 60 16.88 0.36 -1.96
N ASP A 61 17.28 1.61 -1.74
CA ASP A 61 16.40 2.70 -1.31
C ASP A 61 15.38 3.09 -2.40
N CYS A 62 15.78 2.97 -3.66
CA CYS A 62 14.92 3.30 -4.79
C CYS A 62 13.89 2.20 -5.11
N PHE A 63 14.11 0.97 -4.64
CA PHE A 63 13.30 -0.18 -5.03
C PHE A 63 11.85 -0.07 -4.57
N LEU A 64 11.61 0.43 -3.35
CA LEU A 64 10.26 0.64 -2.85
C LEU A 64 9.51 1.66 -3.72
N ALA A 65 10.14 2.80 -4.03
CA ALA A 65 9.56 3.82 -4.90
C ALA A 65 9.31 3.29 -6.33
N PHE A 66 10.20 2.42 -6.82
CA PHE A 66 10.07 1.77 -8.11
C PHE A 66 8.86 0.84 -8.20
N ILE A 67 8.66 -0.01 -7.20
CA ILE A 67 7.48 -0.88 -7.13
C ILE A 67 6.22 -0.06 -6.93
N LYS A 68 6.22 0.92 -6.02
CA LYS A 68 5.07 1.79 -5.74
C LYS A 68 4.61 2.60 -6.95
N SER A 69 5.53 3.14 -7.74
CA SER A 69 5.18 3.94 -8.93
C SER A 69 4.61 3.12 -10.08
N ARG A 70 4.89 1.81 -10.14
CA ARG A 70 4.48 0.93 -11.24
C ARG A 70 3.30 0.04 -10.89
N LEU A 71 3.10 -0.25 -9.62
CA LEU A 71 2.13 -1.20 -9.12
C LEU A 71 1.25 -0.51 -8.10
N ALA A 72 -0.01 -0.26 -8.48
CA ALA A 72 -1.03 0.33 -7.60
C ALA A 72 -1.09 -0.43 -6.27
N LYS A 73 -1.12 -1.76 -6.32
CA LYS A 73 -1.16 -2.63 -5.15
C LYS A 73 0.21 -3.12 -4.70
N SER A 74 1.12 -2.18 -4.46
CA SER A 74 2.51 -2.48 -4.07
C SER A 74 2.61 -3.45 -2.88
N GLY A 75 1.80 -3.28 -1.82
CA GLY A 75 1.81 -4.18 -0.65
C GLY A 75 1.42 -5.63 -0.96
N GLU A 76 0.32 -5.83 -1.70
CA GLU A 76 -0.10 -7.17 -2.17
C GLU A 76 0.97 -7.79 -3.07
N TRP A 77 1.66 -6.99 -3.88
CA TRP A 77 2.74 -7.46 -4.72
C TRP A 77 3.92 -8.01 -3.89
N PHE A 78 4.33 -7.30 -2.83
CA PHE A 78 5.35 -7.79 -1.92
C PHE A 78 4.92 -9.09 -1.23
N GLN A 79 3.66 -9.21 -0.81
CA GLN A 79 3.17 -10.43 -0.17
C GLN A 79 3.11 -11.63 -1.13
N LYS A 80 2.80 -11.39 -2.41
CA LYS A 80 2.62 -12.45 -3.41
C LYS A 80 3.93 -12.90 -4.07
N TYR A 81 4.83 -11.97 -4.36
CA TYR A 81 5.98 -12.21 -5.23
C TYR A 81 7.34 -12.12 -4.51
N VAL A 82 7.35 -11.74 -3.24
CA VAL A 82 8.54 -11.80 -2.39
C VAL A 82 8.37 -12.94 -1.39
N PRO A 83 9.31 -13.91 -1.35
CA PRO A 83 9.19 -15.04 -0.45
C PRO A 83 9.17 -14.59 1.02
N VAL A 84 8.57 -15.40 1.88
CA VAL A 84 8.58 -15.16 3.33
C VAL A 84 9.99 -15.38 3.86
N ASP A 85 10.63 -16.46 3.42
CA ASP A 85 12.01 -16.79 3.75
C ASP A 85 12.97 -16.01 2.83
N PRO A 86 13.83 -15.13 3.39
CA PRO A 86 14.73 -14.32 2.58
C PRO A 86 15.85 -15.14 1.91
N GLU A 87 16.14 -16.35 2.40
CA GLU A 87 17.12 -17.26 1.80
C GLU A 87 16.72 -17.76 0.42
N GLN A 88 15.42 -17.79 0.11
CA GLN A 88 14.90 -18.16 -1.21
C GLN A 88 15.15 -17.07 -2.26
N ILE A 89 15.52 -15.86 -1.83
CA ILE A 89 15.81 -14.77 -2.75
C ILE A 89 17.14 -15.06 -3.45
N PRO A 90 17.17 -15.11 -4.79
CA PRO A 90 18.39 -15.34 -5.54
C PRO A 90 19.45 -14.28 -5.18
N GLY A 91 20.62 -14.76 -4.76
CA GLY A 91 21.77 -13.94 -4.38
C GLY A 91 21.81 -13.51 -2.91
N PHE A 92 20.76 -13.76 -2.11
CA PHE A 92 20.71 -13.35 -0.70
C PHE A 92 21.81 -13.99 0.14
N GLY A 93 22.13 -15.26 -0.13
CA GLY A 93 23.19 -15.99 0.59
C GLY A 93 24.58 -15.36 0.51
N SER A 94 24.91 -14.65 -0.57
CA SER A 94 26.22 -14.00 -0.77
C SER A 94 26.35 -12.59 -0.17
N LEU A 95 25.32 -12.06 0.49
CA LEU A 95 25.36 -10.73 1.12
C LEU A 95 26.04 -10.77 2.50
N THR A 96 26.59 -9.63 2.90
CA THR A 96 27.04 -9.37 4.28
C THR A 96 25.86 -9.35 5.26
N ALA A 97 26.12 -9.50 6.55
CA ALA A 97 25.08 -9.47 7.58
C ALA A 97 24.32 -8.12 7.60
N ASP A 98 25.05 -7.01 7.47
CA ASP A 98 24.46 -5.66 7.41
C ASP A 98 23.54 -5.48 6.20
N ASP A 99 23.96 -5.97 5.03
CA ASP A 99 23.16 -5.84 3.81
C ASP A 99 21.95 -6.78 3.83
N LYS A 100 22.05 -7.94 4.47
CA LYS A 100 20.90 -8.83 4.73
C LYS A 100 19.86 -8.12 5.59
N ALA A 101 20.28 -7.43 6.66
CA ALA A 101 19.38 -6.63 7.49
C ALA A 101 18.69 -5.53 6.66
N ARG A 102 19.45 -4.78 5.87
CA ARG A 102 18.89 -3.74 4.98
C ARG A 102 17.84 -4.27 4.00
N ILE A 103 18.08 -5.42 3.37
CA ILE A 103 17.10 -6.05 2.48
C ILE A 103 15.86 -6.52 3.24
N ASN A 104 16.02 -7.10 4.43
CA ASN A 104 14.89 -7.53 5.26
C ASN A 104 14.01 -6.34 5.68
N ASP A 105 14.61 -5.23 6.10
CA ASP A 105 13.89 -4.01 6.46
C ASP A 105 13.12 -3.46 5.27
N LEU A 106 13.74 -3.42 4.08
CA LEU A 106 13.07 -3.00 2.84
C LEU A 106 11.89 -3.92 2.48
N VAL A 107 12.04 -5.23 2.61
CA VAL A 107 10.96 -6.19 2.36
C VAL A 107 9.83 -6.03 3.38
N ALA A 108 10.15 -5.83 4.65
CA ALA A 108 9.17 -5.59 5.71
C ALA A 108 8.36 -4.31 5.45
N LEU A 109 9.04 -3.20 5.11
CA LEU A 109 8.42 -1.94 4.70
C LEU A 109 7.58 -2.08 3.42
N GLY A 110 7.96 -2.98 2.52
CA GLY A 110 7.19 -3.30 1.31
C GLY A 110 5.91 -4.09 1.62
N LYS A 111 5.98 -5.08 2.51
CA LYS A 111 4.84 -5.92 2.93
C LYS A 111 3.80 -5.13 3.73
N ASN A 112 4.25 -4.18 4.56
CA ASN A 112 3.39 -3.28 5.31
C ASN A 112 3.72 -1.81 4.96
N PRO A 113 3.14 -1.27 3.87
CA PRO A 113 3.40 0.12 3.51
C PRO A 113 2.87 1.04 4.61
N VAL A 114 3.68 2.04 4.99
CA VAL A 114 3.27 3.09 5.94
C VAL A 114 1.97 3.72 5.43
N ARG A 115 0.91 3.61 6.24
CA ARG A 115 -0.38 4.23 5.96
C ARG A 115 -0.46 5.57 6.69
N TYR A 116 -0.95 6.58 6.00
CA TYR A 116 -1.30 7.88 6.57
C TYR A 116 -2.64 7.75 7.26
N VAL A 117 -2.58 7.67 8.59
CA VAL A 117 -3.77 7.65 9.43
C VAL A 117 -4.34 9.06 9.53
N VAL A 118 -5.59 9.22 9.10
CA VAL A 118 -6.33 10.48 9.15
C VAL A 118 -7.56 10.26 10.02
N THR A 119 -7.69 11.08 11.05
CA THR A 119 -8.81 11.03 11.97
C THR A 119 -9.98 11.81 11.39
N VAL A 120 -11.15 11.17 11.32
CA VAL A 120 -12.39 11.78 10.89
C VAL A 120 -13.22 12.09 12.14
N THR A 121 -13.65 13.33 12.25
CA THR A 121 -14.53 13.82 13.31
C THR A 121 -15.84 14.29 12.71
N GLU A 122 -16.95 13.95 13.35
CA GLU A 122 -18.28 14.43 12.96
C GLU A 122 -18.69 15.57 13.88
N SER A 123 -19.14 16.68 13.29
CA SER A 123 -19.65 17.84 14.02
C SER A 123 -21.03 18.21 13.49
N HIS A 124 -21.89 18.72 14.38
CA HIS A 124 -23.22 19.22 14.02
C HIS A 124 -23.19 20.74 13.96
N THR A 125 -23.63 21.31 12.86
CA THR A 125 -23.86 22.74 12.73
C THR A 125 -25.22 23.12 13.31
N GLU A 126 -25.41 24.40 13.65
CA GLU A 126 -26.68 24.92 14.19
C GLU A 126 -27.88 24.71 13.25
N SER A 127 -27.64 24.52 11.94
CA SER A 127 -28.66 24.16 10.95
C SER A 127 -29.07 22.68 10.97
N GLY A 128 -28.44 21.85 11.81
CA GLY A 128 -28.66 20.40 11.85
C GLY A 128 -27.87 19.62 10.80
N ASP A 129 -27.03 20.28 10.00
CA ASP A 129 -26.19 19.62 9.01
C ASP A 129 -24.94 19.01 9.67
N VAL A 130 -24.66 17.74 9.34
CA VAL A 130 -23.46 17.02 9.80
C VAL A 130 -22.26 17.40 8.93
N GLN A 131 -21.23 17.98 9.51
CA GLN A 131 -19.98 18.30 8.84
C GLN A 131 -18.88 17.35 9.31
N LEU A 132 -18.21 16.69 8.36
CA LEU A 132 -17.03 15.88 8.65
C LEU A 132 -15.78 16.76 8.54
N MET A 133 -14.87 16.60 9.50
CA MET A 133 -13.57 17.24 9.52
C MET A 133 -12.50 16.17 9.60
N CYS A 134 -11.49 16.26 8.73
CA CYS A 134 -10.38 15.31 8.73
C CYS A 134 -9.11 15.99 9.24
N THR A 135 -8.48 15.39 10.25
CA THR A 135 -7.25 15.87 10.88
C THR A 135 -6.14 14.82 10.81
N ASN A 136 -4.89 15.26 10.85
CA ASN A 136 -3.74 14.38 11.04
C ASN A 136 -3.62 13.96 12.53
N MET A 137 -2.72 13.04 12.84
CA MET A 137 -2.47 12.59 14.23
C MET A 137 -2.02 13.72 15.18
N SER A 138 -1.54 14.84 14.65
CA SER A 138 -1.12 16.02 15.42
C SER A 138 -2.26 17.05 15.60
N GLY A 139 -3.47 16.76 15.11
CA GLY A 139 -4.61 17.68 15.14
C GLY A 139 -4.60 18.75 14.03
N GLY A 140 -3.63 18.72 13.12
CA GLY A 140 -3.57 19.59 11.95
C GLY A 140 -4.67 19.26 10.94
N LEU A 141 -5.38 20.28 10.47
CA LEU A 141 -6.48 20.15 9.50
C LEU A 141 -5.96 19.67 8.14
N VAL A 142 -6.48 18.54 7.68
CA VAL A 142 -6.24 18.00 6.32
C VAL A 142 -7.39 18.40 5.39
N CYS A 143 -8.63 18.22 5.84
CA CYS A 143 -9.83 18.73 5.15
C CYS A 143 -10.79 19.38 6.16
N PRO A 144 -10.95 20.73 6.12
CA PRO A 144 -11.82 21.44 7.05
C PRO A 144 -13.32 21.31 6.72
N ASN A 145 -13.68 21.02 5.47
CA ASN A 145 -15.09 20.90 5.07
C ASN A 145 -15.29 19.83 4.00
N VAL A 146 -15.77 18.66 4.43
CA VAL A 146 -16.13 17.55 3.55
C VAL A 146 -17.57 17.74 3.09
N ARG A 147 -17.78 17.81 1.77
CA ARG A 147 -19.12 17.96 1.18
C ARG A 147 -19.99 16.73 1.47
N ALA A 148 -21.31 16.91 1.46
CA ALA A 148 -22.27 15.83 1.71
C ALA A 148 -22.09 14.61 0.77
N GLU A 149 -21.64 14.84 -0.47
CA GLU A 149 -21.33 13.83 -1.49
C GLU A 149 -20.09 12.98 -1.17
N ASP A 150 -19.18 13.51 -0.37
CA ASP A 150 -17.95 12.86 0.06
C ASP A 150 -18.13 12.06 1.36
N ARG A 151 -19.32 12.03 1.98
CA ARG A 151 -19.61 11.22 3.19
C ARG A 151 -19.45 9.70 2.99
N VAL A 152 -19.37 9.23 1.74
CA VAL A 152 -19.03 7.83 1.43
C VAL A 152 -17.53 7.63 1.65
N VAL A 153 -17.11 6.62 2.44
CA VAL A 153 -15.69 6.35 2.78
C VAL A 153 -14.78 6.43 1.55
N ALA A 154 -15.19 5.84 0.43
CA ALA A 154 -14.40 5.82 -0.80
C ALA A 154 -14.16 7.23 -1.38
N ASN A 155 -15.17 8.09 -1.36
CA ASN A 155 -15.05 9.47 -1.83
C ASN A 155 -14.23 10.31 -0.87
N LEU A 156 -14.47 10.18 0.45
CA LEU A 156 -13.66 10.84 1.47
C LEU A 156 -12.18 10.46 1.37
N ARG A 157 -11.90 9.17 1.22
CA ARG A 157 -10.53 8.63 1.09
C ARG A 157 -9.84 9.19 -0.15
N ARG A 158 -10.55 9.26 -1.28
CA ARG A 158 -10.06 9.91 -2.50
C ARG A 158 -9.75 11.37 -2.31
N HIS A 159 -10.66 12.10 -1.67
CA HIS A 159 -10.50 13.52 -1.40
C HIS A 159 -9.27 13.76 -0.50
N VAL A 160 -9.18 13.05 0.62
CA VAL A 160 -8.07 13.13 1.57
C VAL A 160 -6.74 12.76 0.90
N ALA A 161 -6.72 11.67 0.12
CA ALA A 161 -5.53 11.25 -0.60
C ALA A 161 -5.05 12.33 -1.58
N LYS A 162 -5.98 12.97 -2.31
CA LYS A 162 -5.67 14.09 -3.22
C LYS A 162 -5.07 15.28 -2.46
N GLN A 163 -5.62 15.64 -1.30
CA GLN A 163 -5.09 16.74 -0.47
C GLN A 163 -3.69 16.44 0.06
N LEU A 164 -3.42 15.19 0.43
CA LEU A 164 -2.10 14.76 0.90
C LEU A 164 -1.08 14.52 -0.24
N GLY A 165 -1.52 14.55 -1.50
CA GLY A 165 -0.68 14.15 -2.64
C GLY A 165 -0.27 12.67 -2.57
N LYS A 166 -1.09 11.83 -1.94
CA LYS A 166 -0.85 10.39 -1.76
C LYS A 166 -1.87 9.58 -2.54
N ARG A 167 -1.60 8.28 -2.66
CA ARG A 167 -2.54 7.35 -3.30
C ARG A 167 -3.60 6.93 -2.29
N GLU A 168 -4.79 6.58 -2.77
CA GLU A 168 -5.91 6.18 -1.91
C GLU A 168 -5.51 5.02 -0.98
N GLU A 169 -4.79 4.02 -1.49
CA GLU A 169 -4.33 2.86 -0.75
C GLU A 169 -3.37 3.18 0.41
N GLU A 170 -2.73 4.34 0.38
CA GLU A 170 -1.80 4.81 1.42
C GLU A 170 -2.51 5.58 2.53
N VAL A 171 -3.78 5.93 2.38
CA VAL A 171 -4.55 6.65 3.40
C VAL A 171 -5.45 5.70 4.16
N GLU A 172 -5.44 5.77 5.48
CA GLU A 172 -6.33 5.05 6.36
C GLU A 172 -7.18 6.06 7.15
N LEU A 173 -8.50 5.95 7.04
CA LEU A 173 -9.43 6.82 7.75
C LEU A 173 -9.82 6.12 9.05
N VAL A 174 -9.65 6.81 10.18
CA VAL A 174 -10.00 6.30 11.50
C VAL A 174 -10.91 7.28 12.23
N CYS A 175 -11.72 6.78 13.13
CA CYS A 175 -12.47 7.57 14.09
C CYS A 175 -11.54 8.07 15.22
N THR A 176 -12.05 8.92 16.11
CA THR A 176 -11.31 9.42 17.28
C THR A 176 -10.92 8.34 18.28
N ASP A 177 -11.65 7.23 18.30
CA ASP A 177 -11.36 6.04 19.13
C ASP A 177 -10.30 5.12 18.50
N GLY A 178 -9.78 5.47 17.31
CA GLY A 178 -8.81 4.66 16.57
C GLY A 178 -9.42 3.50 15.78
N SER A 179 -10.75 3.34 15.79
CA SER A 179 -11.43 2.35 14.95
C SER A 179 -11.43 2.78 13.49
N LEU A 180 -11.45 1.82 12.56
CA LEU A 180 -11.56 2.10 11.13
C LEU A 180 -12.87 2.85 10.84
N PHE A 181 -12.77 3.99 10.16
CA PHE A 181 -13.94 4.79 9.77
C PHE A 181 -14.76 4.01 8.74
N GLN A 182 -15.81 3.35 9.20
CA GLN A 182 -16.84 2.76 8.34
C GLN A 182 -17.94 3.80 8.19
N ALA A 183 -17.98 4.51 7.06
CA ALA A 183 -19.16 5.33 6.75
C ALA A 183 -20.34 4.36 6.76
N SER A 184 -21.27 4.62 7.68
CA SER A 184 -22.50 3.86 7.75
C SER A 184 -23.14 3.92 6.37
N SER A 185 -23.37 2.76 5.77
CA SER A 185 -24.11 2.60 4.51
C SER A 185 -25.61 2.90 4.70
N GLN A 186 -25.94 3.82 5.60
CA GLN A 186 -27.30 4.24 5.86
C GLN A 186 -27.65 5.32 4.85
N THR A 187 -27.81 4.90 3.59
CA THR A 187 -28.78 5.57 2.73
C THR A 187 -30.09 5.60 3.53
N ARG A 188 -30.71 6.79 3.61
CA ARG A 188 -31.98 7.05 4.31
C ARG A 188 -33.10 6.03 3.99
N THR A 189 -32.96 5.29 2.89
CA THR A 189 -33.81 4.17 2.46
C THR A 189 -33.68 2.89 3.30
N LYS A 190 -32.50 2.57 3.84
CA LYS A 190 -32.30 1.33 4.65
C LYS A 190 -32.73 1.45 6.11
N ARG A 191 -32.67 2.66 6.71
CA ARG A 191 -33.25 2.88 8.06
C ARG A 191 -34.76 2.65 8.06
N LYS A 192 -35.49 3.21 7.08
CA LYS A 192 -36.92 2.95 6.92
C LYS A 192 -37.24 1.47 6.73
N ALA A 193 -36.43 0.73 5.95
CA ALA A 193 -36.63 -0.70 5.74
C ALA A 193 -36.36 -1.53 7.02
N SER A 194 -35.34 -1.17 7.81
CA SER A 194 -35.03 -1.83 9.08
C SER A 194 -36.06 -1.49 10.16
N GLU A 195 -36.49 -0.24 10.27
CA GLU A 195 -37.54 0.18 11.23
C GLU A 195 -38.90 -0.44 10.88
N MET A 196 -39.25 -0.55 9.59
CA MET A 196 -40.45 -1.28 9.15
C MET A 196 -40.35 -2.78 9.42
N ALA A 197 -39.19 -3.41 9.22
CA ALA A 197 -39.00 -4.84 9.48
C ALA A 197 -39.10 -5.16 10.98
N THR A 198 -38.54 -4.31 11.86
CA THR A 198 -38.67 -4.46 13.31
C THR A 198 -40.10 -4.18 13.81
N ALA A 199 -40.81 -3.23 13.19
CA ALA A 199 -42.22 -2.97 13.51
C ALA A 199 -43.15 -4.14 13.10
N MET A 200 -42.89 -4.80 11.96
CA MET A 200 -43.68 -5.95 11.50
C MET A 200 -43.46 -7.22 12.33
N ALA A 201 -42.25 -7.41 12.88
CA ALA A 201 -41.96 -8.53 13.77
C ALA A 201 -42.65 -8.40 15.15
N ALA A 202 -42.84 -7.16 15.64
CA ALA A 202 -43.52 -6.91 16.91
C ALA A 202 -45.04 -7.17 16.86
N SER A 203 -45.65 -7.12 15.67
CA SER A 203 -47.09 -7.38 15.47
C SER A 203 -47.47 -8.85 15.26
N ALA A 204 -46.50 -9.77 15.12
CA ALA A 204 -46.76 -11.19 14.83
C ALA A 204 -46.67 -12.12 16.05
N GLY A 205 -46.46 -11.58 17.26
CA GLY A 205 -46.27 -12.34 18.50
C GLY A 205 -47.48 -12.40 19.44
N GLY A 206 -48.68 -12.03 18.98
CA GLY A 206 -49.88 -11.97 19.83
C GLY A 206 -51.14 -12.48 19.15
N ALA A 207 -51.26 -13.80 19.04
CA ALA A 207 -52.51 -14.57 19.04
C ALA A 207 -52.20 -16.08 19.07
#